data_AF-A0AAJ1UGH1-F1
#
_entry.id   AF-A0AAJ1UGH1-F1
#
_cell.length_a   1.000
_cell.length_b   1.000
_cell.length_c   1.000
_cell.angle_alpha   90.00
_cell.angle_beta   90.00
_cell.angle_gamma   90.00
#
_symmetry.space_group_name_H-M   'P 1'
#
loop_
_entity.id
_entity.type
_entity.pdbx_description
1 polymer ?
#
loop_
_entity_poly.entity_id
_entity_poly.type
_entity_poly.pdbx_seq_one_letter_code
_entity_poly.pdbx_strand_id
1 'polypeptide(L)'
;MTSISSMPYAVRKNDSNWIKDTAEDIKKLRLKHGDTHPYYELIKDSFYCYGCYKKWIKENHTEPFDYALPKLTHYIYENGNKTHFKLRRKSQEKNHDHLKGCYFNDPSDYYKELSDSFDHIEIAEKQTARLIILNRMNQILKTEIRSSTKGLGKTIKPKASHLQTFGALQDIYNRYGESWRELPVITEDNETKKIENLLLSPDEAIDSSKQYPNKIAIVYGTIQRVEARNNGGYINIVFKQGSNKSDRPFRLSVSPYHIYNETDLQCLENRKIGCYGRLKHNQGFSQIELFSLHHQIVFLDLQKSEPCPFRTPSINIDRIQKLLTRTMEFHHSKLHSYHPGMFTFHRQAQSDFKKIKQTVQETQQKQQLLFQEKEMKTQEKNSMSVLHNTLLIDTANIKKQLRITKSKIKETEKQFSNKFRKWTRFIYA
;
A
#
# COMPACT_ATOMS: atom_id res chain seq x y z
N MET A 1 1.11 24.42 6.18
CA MET A 1 1.13 23.18 6.98
C MET A 1 2.42 23.13 7.78
N THR A 2 2.39 22.58 8.99
CA THR A 2 3.59 22.37 9.81
C THR A 2 4.40 21.18 9.30
N SER A 3 5.70 21.39 9.07
CA SER A 3 6.66 20.34 8.74
C SER A 3 6.75 19.30 9.86
N ILE A 4 6.92 18.03 9.49
CA ILE A 4 7.17 16.95 10.43
C ILE A 4 8.63 17.03 10.87
N SER A 5 8.81 17.22 12.17
CA SER A 5 10.12 17.36 12.81
C SER A 5 10.82 16.04 13.06
N SER A 6 10.05 14.96 13.24
CA SER A 6 10.56 13.62 13.52
C SER A 6 10.42 12.73 12.29
N MET A 7 11.51 12.18 11.74
CA MET A 7 11.43 11.27 10.57
C MET A 7 11.75 9.83 11.00
N PRO A 8 10.88 8.84 10.71
CA PRO A 8 11.09 7.45 11.15
C PRO A 8 12.19 6.73 10.35
N TYR A 9 12.58 7.27 9.20
CA TYR A 9 13.60 6.70 8.32
C TYR A 9 14.34 7.79 7.55
N ALA A 10 15.54 7.44 7.10
CA ALA A 10 16.39 8.25 6.26
C ALA A 10 16.86 7.43 5.05
N VAL A 11 17.55 8.08 4.12
CA VAL A 11 18.40 7.38 3.15
C VAL A 11 19.86 7.75 3.34
N ARG A 12 20.71 6.78 3.06
CA ARG A 12 22.16 6.92 3.11
C ARG A 12 22.74 6.31 1.85
N LYS A 13 23.79 6.92 1.32
CA LYS A 13 24.54 6.39 0.19
C LYS A 13 25.66 5.48 0.69
N ASN A 14 25.79 4.30 0.10
CA ASN A 14 27.00 3.48 0.21
C ASN A 14 27.76 3.53 -1.14
N ASP A 15 28.85 2.77 -1.27
CA ASP A 15 29.74 2.78 -2.44
C ASP A 15 29.04 2.52 -3.80
N SER A 16 27.82 1.99 -3.79
CA SER A 16 27.13 1.61 -5.04
C SER A 16 25.65 1.98 -5.10
N ASN A 17 24.99 2.29 -3.98
CA ASN A 17 23.53 2.43 -3.92
C ASN A 17 23.06 3.35 -2.76
N TRP A 18 21.82 3.84 -2.90
CA TRP A 18 21.09 4.49 -1.80
C TRP A 18 20.29 3.45 -1.00
N ILE A 19 20.58 3.36 0.30
CA ILE A 19 19.92 2.44 1.24
C ILE A 19 18.95 3.23 2.13
N LYS A 20 17.78 2.65 2.40
CA LYS A 20 16.82 3.18 3.37
C LYS A 20 17.12 2.59 4.76
N ASP A 21 17.47 3.45 5.70
CA ASP A 21 17.72 3.09 7.09
C ASP A 21 16.53 3.54 7.97
N THR A 22 16.09 2.71 8.91
CA THR A 22 15.09 3.12 9.91
C THR A 22 15.75 3.62 11.18
N ALA A 23 15.09 4.54 11.89
CA ALA A 23 15.62 5.06 13.15
C ALA A 23 15.77 3.95 14.21
N GLU A 24 14.89 2.94 14.20
CA GLU A 24 15.00 1.79 15.12
C GLU A 24 16.23 0.91 14.80
N ASP A 25 16.58 0.72 13.53
CA ASP A 25 17.77 -0.07 13.17
C ASP A 25 19.05 0.65 13.63
N ILE A 26 19.12 1.96 13.44
CA ILE A 26 20.26 2.77 13.90
C ILE A 26 20.32 2.83 15.43
N LYS A 27 19.18 2.92 16.10
CA LYS A 27 19.11 2.82 17.57
C LYS A 27 19.65 1.48 18.07
N LYS A 28 19.26 0.36 17.47
CA LYS A 28 19.80 -0.97 17.83
C LYS A 28 21.32 -1.03 17.66
N LEU A 29 21.85 -0.47 16.58
CA LEU A 29 23.29 -0.40 16.33
C LEU A 29 24.01 0.42 17.42
N ARG A 30 23.49 1.59 17.76
CA ARG A 30 24.05 2.47 18.80
C ARG A 30 23.97 1.86 20.20
N LEU A 31 22.84 1.24 20.55
CA LEU A 31 22.67 0.56 21.84
C LEU A 31 23.60 -0.66 21.98
N LYS A 32 23.88 -1.36 20.89
CA LYS A 32 24.75 -2.56 20.91
C LYS A 32 26.23 -2.21 21.00
N HIS A 33 26.67 -1.16 20.32
CA HIS A 33 28.09 -0.88 20.11
C HIS A 33 28.59 0.41 20.77
N GLY A 34 27.70 1.31 21.17
CA GLY A 34 28.02 2.64 21.67
C GLY A 34 28.15 3.68 20.56
N ASP A 35 28.00 4.95 20.94
CA ASP A 35 28.00 6.09 20.02
C ASP A 35 29.38 6.41 19.44
N THR A 36 30.46 5.94 20.08
CA THR A 36 31.85 6.16 19.63
C THR A 36 32.40 4.99 18.81
N HIS A 37 31.60 3.95 18.57
CA HIS A 37 32.06 2.78 17.83
C HIS A 37 32.29 3.11 16.35
N PRO A 38 33.35 2.58 15.71
CA PRO A 38 33.68 2.85 14.31
C PRO A 38 32.50 2.68 13.34
N TYR A 39 31.65 1.68 13.56
CA TYR A 39 30.46 1.44 12.73
C TYR A 39 29.46 2.60 12.72
N TYR A 40 29.23 3.28 13.84
CA TYR A 40 28.33 4.43 13.87
C TYR A 40 29.05 5.69 13.41
N GLU A 41 30.30 5.88 13.85
CA GLU A 41 31.14 7.02 13.46
C GLU A 41 31.27 7.17 11.93
N LEU A 42 31.37 6.05 11.20
CA LEU A 42 31.42 6.04 9.74
C LEU A 42 30.14 6.52 9.06
N ILE A 43 28.97 6.35 9.70
CA ILE A 43 27.67 6.62 9.07
C ILE A 43 26.92 7.82 9.67
N LYS A 44 27.32 8.34 10.84
CA LYS A 44 26.55 9.32 11.62
C LYS A 44 26.17 10.60 10.85
N ASP A 45 27.01 11.01 9.89
CA ASP A 45 26.86 12.24 9.08
C ASP A 45 26.33 11.99 7.66
N SER A 46 25.90 10.77 7.35
CA SER A 46 25.54 10.34 5.98
C SER A 46 24.05 10.07 5.77
N PHE A 47 23.20 10.57 6.69
CA PHE A 47 21.75 10.44 6.57
C PHE A 47 21.15 11.63 5.84
N TYR A 48 20.26 11.35 4.90
CA TYR A 48 19.57 12.34 4.07
C TYR A 48 18.05 12.12 4.12
N CYS A 49 17.30 13.18 3.85
CA CYS A 49 15.84 13.09 3.85
C CYS A 49 15.30 12.17 2.73
N TYR A 50 14.64 11.07 3.12
CA TYR A 50 14.01 10.15 2.16
C TYR A 50 12.88 10.80 1.37
N GLY A 51 12.17 11.77 1.97
CA GLY A 51 11.13 12.53 1.28
C GLY A 51 11.68 13.37 0.14
N CYS A 52 12.78 14.09 0.38
CA CYS A 52 13.48 14.83 -0.65
C CYS A 52 14.09 13.91 -1.71
N TYR A 53 14.68 12.78 -1.31
CA TYR A 53 15.19 11.77 -2.25
C TYR A 53 14.11 11.27 -3.21
N LYS A 54 12.93 10.88 -2.70
CA LYS A 54 11.82 10.41 -3.54
C LYS A 54 11.29 11.50 -4.46
N LYS A 55 11.20 12.74 -3.96
CA LYS A 55 10.79 13.89 -4.75
C LYS A 55 11.77 14.16 -5.90
N TRP A 56 13.07 14.13 -5.61
CA TRP A 56 14.12 14.32 -6.62
C TRP A 56 14.03 13.28 -7.75
N ILE A 57 13.93 11.99 -7.41
CA ILE A 57 13.81 10.93 -8.41
C ILE A 57 12.54 11.08 -9.26
N LYS A 58 11.45 11.53 -8.64
CA LYS A 58 10.16 11.74 -9.35
C LYS A 58 10.28 12.87 -10.39
N GLU A 59 11.04 13.93 -10.11
CA GLU A 59 11.16 15.10 -10.98
C GLU A 59 12.31 15.02 -11.99
N ASN A 60 13.47 14.52 -11.56
CA ASN A 60 14.70 14.55 -12.36
C ASN A 60 15.01 13.21 -13.04
N HIS A 61 14.33 12.13 -12.65
CA HIS A 61 14.56 10.77 -13.16
C HIS A 61 16.01 10.24 -13.02
N THR A 62 16.80 10.87 -12.16
CA THR A 62 18.21 10.54 -11.87
C THR A 62 18.44 10.45 -10.36
N GLU A 63 19.56 9.85 -9.96
CA GLU A 63 19.97 9.89 -8.55
C GLU A 63 20.41 11.29 -8.13
N PRO A 64 20.06 11.73 -6.91
CA PRO A 64 20.51 13.01 -6.40
C PRO A 64 22.00 13.01 -6.11
N PHE A 65 22.63 14.16 -6.28
CA PHE A 65 23.93 14.43 -5.70
C PHE A 65 23.82 14.58 -4.18
N ASP A 66 24.88 14.22 -3.46
CA ASP A 66 24.90 14.23 -1.99
C ASP A 66 24.59 15.62 -1.41
N TYR A 67 25.00 16.69 -2.09
CA TYR A 67 24.71 18.07 -1.66
C TYR A 67 23.29 18.54 -1.99
N ALA A 68 22.55 17.81 -2.83
CA ALA A 68 21.21 18.21 -3.28
C ALA A 68 20.10 17.85 -2.28
N LEU A 69 20.39 17.01 -1.30
CA LEU A 69 19.45 16.58 -0.28
C LEU A 69 19.82 17.16 1.09
N PRO A 70 18.83 17.57 1.90
CA PRO A 70 19.12 18.03 3.26
C PRO A 70 19.54 16.85 4.14
N LYS A 71 20.57 17.08 4.96
CA LYS A 71 21.10 16.08 5.89
C LYS A 71 20.30 15.99 7.18
N LEU A 72 20.29 14.78 7.73
CA LEU A 72 19.62 14.42 8.96
C LEU A 72 20.62 13.96 10.02
N THR A 73 20.22 14.09 11.28
CA THR A 73 20.92 13.53 12.43
C THR A 73 19.99 12.54 13.12
N HIS A 74 20.53 11.39 13.51
CA HIS A 74 19.80 10.39 14.30
C HIS A 74 19.79 10.78 15.78
N TYR A 75 18.59 10.85 16.38
CA TYR A 75 18.37 11.23 17.76
C TYR A 75 17.68 10.11 18.54
N ILE A 76 18.25 9.77 19.70
CA ILE A 76 17.65 8.86 20.68
C ILE A 76 17.24 9.71 21.88
N TYR A 77 15.99 9.57 22.33
CA TYR A 77 15.53 10.26 23.54
C TYR A 77 16.23 9.71 24.79
N GLU A 78 16.38 10.54 25.82
CA GLU A 78 17.09 10.22 27.07
C GLU A 78 16.58 8.93 27.75
N ASN A 79 15.28 8.65 27.65
CA ASN A 79 14.69 7.43 28.21
C ASN A 79 14.90 6.17 27.34
N GLY A 80 15.63 6.27 26.22
CA GLY A 80 15.94 5.18 25.30
C GLY A 80 14.72 4.59 24.56
N ASN A 81 13.51 5.07 24.81
CA ASN A 81 12.29 4.41 24.33
C ASN A 81 11.86 4.90 22.94
N LYS A 82 12.34 6.07 22.50
CA LYS A 82 11.98 6.66 21.21
C LYS A 82 13.22 7.08 20.43
N THR A 83 13.14 7.02 19.11
CA THR A 83 14.20 7.44 18.20
C THR A 83 13.61 8.02 16.91
N HIS A 84 14.31 8.97 16.30
CA HIS A 84 13.95 9.53 15.00
C HIS A 84 15.16 10.18 14.34
N PHE A 85 15.02 10.50 13.05
CA PHE A 85 15.90 11.41 12.36
C PHE A 85 15.33 12.83 12.36
N LYS A 86 16.19 13.83 12.47
CA LYS A 86 15.83 15.25 12.43
C LYS A 86 16.73 16.01 11.48
N LEU A 87 16.21 17.05 10.82
CA LEU A 87 17.04 17.96 10.03
C LEU A 87 18.20 18.54 10.86
N ARG A 88 19.40 18.55 10.28
CA ARG A 88 20.57 19.19 10.88
C ARG A 88 20.35 20.70 10.98
N ARG A 89 20.78 21.32 12.10
CA ARG A 89 20.56 22.76 12.36
C ARG A 89 21.25 23.64 11.31
N LYS A 90 20.61 24.78 10.99
CA LYS A 90 21.00 25.74 9.92
C LYS A 90 22.44 26.29 9.99
N SER A 91 23.09 26.23 11.14
CA SER A 91 24.45 26.75 11.33
C SER A 91 25.55 25.83 10.79
N GLN A 92 25.23 24.65 10.25
CA GLN A 92 26.23 23.62 9.93
C GLN A 92 26.39 23.30 8.42
N GLU A 93 25.51 23.73 7.50
CA GLU A 93 25.56 23.41 6.06
C GLU A 93 24.88 24.46 5.13
N LYS A 94 25.01 24.29 3.80
CA LYS A 94 24.44 25.21 2.77
C LYS A 94 23.00 24.86 2.34
N ASN A 95 22.55 23.61 2.48
CA ASN A 95 21.23 23.13 2.03
C ASN A 95 20.46 22.48 3.19
N HIS A 96 19.72 23.29 3.95
CA HIS A 96 19.05 22.84 5.18
C HIS A 96 17.56 22.58 5.04
N ASP A 97 16.92 23.21 4.07
CA ASP A 97 15.47 23.17 3.96
C ASP A 97 15.05 21.99 3.08
N HIS A 98 13.88 21.43 3.39
CA HIS A 98 13.29 20.41 2.55
C HIS A 98 13.04 20.93 1.13
N LEU A 99 13.29 20.08 0.13
CA LEU A 99 12.79 20.31 -1.22
C LEU A 99 11.26 20.52 -1.17
N LYS A 100 10.77 21.47 -1.97
CA LYS A 100 9.32 21.72 -2.11
C LYS A 100 8.62 20.43 -2.56
N GLY A 101 7.54 20.05 -1.88
CA GLY A 101 6.83 18.78 -2.12
C GLY A 101 7.49 17.54 -1.49
N CYS A 102 8.48 17.71 -0.60
CA CYS A 102 8.89 16.65 0.32
C CYS A 102 7.72 16.29 1.24
N TYR A 103 7.28 15.03 1.26
CA TYR A 103 6.13 14.60 2.08
C TYR A 103 6.36 14.65 3.60
N PHE A 104 7.58 14.91 4.07
CA PHE A 104 7.85 15.24 5.47
C PHE A 104 7.67 16.73 5.77
N ASN A 105 7.82 17.58 4.77
CA ASN A 105 7.59 19.02 4.89
C ASN A 105 6.13 19.38 4.60
N ASP A 106 5.58 18.76 3.55
CA ASP A 106 4.24 19.01 3.05
C ASP A 106 3.61 17.66 2.60
N PRO A 107 2.71 17.08 3.41
CA PRO A 107 2.07 15.80 3.08
C PRO A 107 0.99 15.91 2.00
N SER A 108 0.70 17.10 1.45
CA SER A 108 -0.40 17.35 0.50
C SER A 108 -0.42 16.38 -0.69
N ASP A 109 0.72 16.20 -1.37
CA ASP A 109 0.83 15.28 -2.51
C ASP A 109 0.52 13.84 -2.10
N TYR A 110 0.93 13.44 -0.90
CA TYR A 110 0.67 12.10 -0.38
C TYR A 110 -0.80 11.90 0.00
N TYR A 111 -1.43 12.90 0.62
CA TYR A 111 -2.86 12.87 0.90
C TYR A 111 -3.70 12.80 -0.36
N LYS A 112 -3.24 13.43 -1.45
CA LYS A 112 -3.86 13.28 -2.77
C LYS A 112 -3.78 11.85 -3.30
N GLU A 113 -2.60 11.24 -3.22
CA GLU A 113 -2.42 9.83 -3.60
C GLU A 113 -3.31 8.90 -2.74
N LEU A 114 -3.52 9.22 -1.45
CA LEU A 114 -4.43 8.48 -0.58
C LEU A 114 -5.90 8.67 -0.93
N SER A 115 -6.36 9.89 -1.23
CA SER A 115 -7.76 10.13 -1.61
C SER A 115 -8.15 9.47 -2.92
N ASP A 116 -7.18 9.24 -3.81
CA ASP A 116 -7.40 8.45 -5.04
C ASP A 116 -7.54 6.94 -4.75
N SER A 117 -7.04 6.48 -3.60
CA SER A 117 -7.00 5.05 -3.21
C SER A 117 -8.03 4.68 -2.14
N PHE A 118 -8.51 5.65 -1.36
CA PHE A 118 -9.40 5.44 -0.23
C PHE A 118 -10.54 6.46 -0.23
N ASP A 119 -11.74 5.98 -0.49
CA ASP A 119 -12.97 6.77 -0.61
C ASP A 119 -13.36 7.51 0.67
N HIS A 120 -12.78 7.11 1.81
CA HIS A 120 -13.00 7.73 3.11
C HIS A 120 -11.97 8.82 3.47
N ILE A 121 -11.20 9.28 2.48
CA ILE A 121 -10.28 10.41 2.58
C ILE A 121 -10.60 11.43 1.48
N GLU A 122 -10.81 12.67 1.87
CA GLU A 122 -10.99 13.80 0.96
C GLU A 122 -9.86 14.82 1.13
N ILE A 123 -9.62 15.62 0.10
CA ILE A 123 -8.72 16.77 0.18
C ILE A 123 -9.57 18.02 0.33
N ALA A 124 -9.45 18.71 1.46
CA ALA A 124 -10.07 20.02 1.63
C ALA A 124 -9.31 21.11 0.83
N GLU A 125 -9.92 22.28 0.67
CA GLU A 125 -9.36 23.42 -0.12
C GLU A 125 -7.92 23.81 0.25
N LYS A 126 -7.53 23.61 1.52
CA LYS A 126 -6.16 23.86 2.04
C LYS A 126 -5.20 22.66 1.92
N GLN A 127 -5.48 21.72 1.01
CA GLN A 127 -4.69 20.50 0.78
C GLN A 127 -4.51 19.59 2.02
N THR A 128 -5.38 19.74 3.02
CA THR A 128 -5.38 18.92 4.24
C THR A 128 -6.28 17.71 4.06
N ALA A 129 -5.82 16.53 4.48
CA ALA A 129 -6.64 15.34 4.48
C ALA A 129 -7.82 15.51 5.44
N ARG A 130 -9.02 15.28 4.93
CA ARG A 130 -10.25 15.17 5.67
C ARG A 130 -10.60 13.70 5.82
N LEU A 131 -10.73 13.26 7.07
CA LEU A 131 -11.18 11.92 7.41
C LEU A 131 -12.71 11.91 7.36
N ILE A 132 -13.30 11.03 6.55
CA ILE A 132 -14.75 10.80 6.48
C ILE A 132 -15.10 9.33 6.74
N ILE A 133 -14.32 8.71 7.63
CA ILE A 133 -14.44 7.29 8.02
C ILE A 133 -15.81 7.00 8.63
N LEU A 134 -16.38 7.94 9.38
CA LEU A 134 -17.63 7.75 10.14
C LEU A 134 -18.90 8.10 9.36
N ASN A 135 -18.78 8.84 8.25
CA ASN A 135 -19.92 9.26 7.45
C ASN A 135 -20.38 8.14 6.50
N ARG A 136 -21.23 7.25 7.02
CA ARG A 136 -21.74 6.06 6.33
C ARG A 136 -22.69 6.30 5.14
N MET A 137 -23.18 7.52 4.89
CA MET A 137 -24.39 7.70 4.05
C MET A 137 -24.26 8.42 2.71
N ASN A 138 -23.11 8.98 2.32
CA ASN A 138 -22.99 9.72 1.05
C ASN A 138 -22.00 9.14 0.04
N GLN A 139 -21.52 7.91 0.26
CA GLN A 139 -20.88 7.16 -0.83
C GLN A 139 -21.97 6.62 -1.74
N ILE A 140 -22.61 7.53 -2.49
CA ILE A 140 -23.05 7.19 -3.85
C ILE A 140 -21.84 6.50 -4.45
N LEU A 141 -21.97 5.21 -4.77
CA LEU A 141 -20.99 4.45 -5.54
C LEU A 141 -20.45 5.42 -6.58
N LYS A 142 -19.22 5.93 -6.40
CA LYS A 142 -18.59 6.73 -7.44
C LYS A 142 -18.62 5.80 -8.63
N THR A 143 -19.45 6.10 -9.61
CA THR A 143 -19.52 5.35 -10.85
C THR A 143 -18.08 5.19 -11.29
N GLU A 144 -17.61 3.96 -11.47
CA GLU A 144 -16.27 3.70 -12.01
C GLU A 144 -16.20 4.35 -13.39
N ILE A 145 -15.86 5.64 -13.43
CA ILE A 145 -15.54 6.37 -14.63
C ILE A 145 -14.14 6.88 -14.40
N ARG A 146 -13.18 5.97 -14.61
CA ARG A 146 -12.06 6.21 -15.53
C ARG A 146 -11.66 4.87 -16.15
N SER A 147 -12.44 4.42 -17.13
CA SER A 147 -11.83 3.79 -18.29
C SER A 147 -10.84 4.81 -18.86
N SER A 148 -9.56 4.63 -18.57
CA SER A 148 -8.47 5.44 -19.14
C SER A 148 -8.30 5.07 -20.62
N THR A 149 -9.29 5.37 -21.45
CA THR A 149 -9.13 5.48 -22.90
C THR A 149 -8.51 6.84 -23.20
N LYS A 150 -7.23 6.99 -22.87
CA LYS A 150 -6.27 7.87 -23.54
C LYS A 150 -4.89 7.28 -23.27
N GLY A 151 -4.39 6.55 -24.26
CA GLY A 151 -3.04 6.04 -24.27
C GLY A 151 -2.04 7.18 -24.15
N LEU A 152 -1.14 7.04 -23.19
CA LEU A 152 0.28 7.32 -23.38
C LEU A 152 1.00 6.37 -22.43
N GLY A 153 1.94 5.59 -22.97
CA GLY A 153 2.63 4.50 -22.29
C GLY A 153 3.29 4.91 -20.98
N LYS A 154 2.56 4.83 -19.88
CA LYS A 154 3.14 4.69 -18.55
C LYS A 154 3.16 3.20 -18.29
N THR A 155 4.33 2.59 -18.45
CA THR A 155 4.69 1.39 -17.70
C THR A 155 4.28 1.64 -16.25
N ILE A 156 3.18 1.03 -15.83
CA ILE A 156 2.84 0.89 -14.43
C ILE A 156 3.96 0.02 -13.88
N LYS A 157 5.04 0.67 -13.42
CA LYS A 157 6.03 -0.03 -12.61
C LYS A 157 5.22 -0.67 -11.48
N PRO A 158 5.37 -1.98 -11.22
CA PRO A 158 4.67 -2.60 -10.11
C PRO A 158 4.97 -1.77 -8.87
N LYS A 159 3.94 -1.18 -8.25
CA LYS A 159 4.07 -0.55 -6.94
C LYS A 159 4.74 -1.60 -6.06
N ALA A 160 5.94 -1.31 -5.56
CA ALA A 160 6.67 -2.22 -4.69
C ALA A 160 5.72 -2.68 -3.56
N SER A 161 5.44 -3.98 -3.54
CA SER A 161 4.41 -4.66 -2.74
C SER A 161 4.78 -4.80 -1.26
N HIS A 162 5.28 -3.73 -0.64
CA HIS A 162 5.87 -3.81 0.71
C HIS A 162 5.20 -2.93 1.77
N LEU A 163 3.96 -2.49 1.55
CA LEU A 163 3.16 -1.85 2.60
C LEU A 163 1.87 -2.64 2.78
N GLN A 164 1.59 -3.04 4.01
CA GLN A 164 0.34 -3.69 4.40
C GLN A 164 -0.75 -2.62 4.44
N THR A 165 -1.26 -2.27 3.26
CA THR A 165 -2.20 -1.16 3.08
C THR A 165 -3.62 -1.73 2.96
N PHE A 166 -4.41 -1.62 4.03
CA PHE A 166 -5.82 -2.04 4.04
C PHE A 166 -6.78 -0.93 4.50
N GLY A 167 -6.26 0.26 4.78
CA GLY A 167 -6.99 1.44 5.21
C GLY A 167 -6.10 2.67 5.23
N ALA A 168 -6.69 3.84 5.02
CA ALA A 168 -5.94 5.11 4.98
C ALA A 168 -5.14 5.38 6.26
N LEU A 169 -5.70 5.13 7.45
CA LEU A 169 -4.99 5.31 8.71
C LEU A 169 -3.77 4.39 8.83
N GLN A 170 -3.90 3.14 8.37
CA GLN A 170 -2.77 2.21 8.32
C GLN A 170 -1.70 2.68 7.33
N ASP A 171 -2.08 3.16 6.14
CA ASP A 171 -1.13 3.66 5.14
C ASP A 171 -0.33 4.87 5.69
N ILE A 172 -1.05 5.82 6.32
CA ILE A 172 -0.45 6.95 7.03
C ILE A 172 0.53 6.47 8.10
N TYR A 173 0.12 5.55 8.98
CA TYR A 173 1.02 5.03 10.02
C TYR A 173 2.22 4.29 9.45
N ASN A 174 2.03 3.43 8.45
CA ASN A 174 3.12 2.69 7.80
C ASN A 174 4.17 3.63 7.18
N ARG A 175 3.73 4.79 6.68
CA ARG A 175 4.61 5.81 6.12
C ARG A 175 5.32 6.62 7.20
N TYR A 176 4.60 7.11 8.20
CA TYR A 176 5.15 8.10 9.14
C TYR A 176 5.59 7.51 10.49
N GLY A 177 5.25 6.27 10.80
CA GLY A 177 5.50 5.66 12.11
C GLY A 177 4.95 6.54 13.23
N GLU A 178 5.67 6.67 14.33
CA GLU A 178 5.27 7.56 15.44
C GLU A 178 5.14 9.03 15.04
N SER A 179 5.78 9.47 13.97
CA SER A 179 5.69 10.84 13.47
C SER A 179 4.34 11.19 12.85
N TRP A 180 3.49 10.19 12.58
CA TRP A 180 2.11 10.42 12.13
C TRP A 180 1.34 11.32 13.12
N ARG A 181 1.72 11.31 14.40
CA ARG A 181 1.17 12.15 15.47
C ARG A 181 1.21 13.64 15.14
N GLU A 182 2.23 14.08 14.41
CA GLU A 182 2.45 15.48 14.03
C GLU A 182 1.56 15.92 12.86
N LEU A 183 0.94 14.98 12.14
CA LEU A 183 0.17 15.26 10.93
C LEU A 183 -1.14 15.99 11.24
N PRO A 184 -1.45 17.08 10.53
CA PRO A 184 -2.76 17.70 10.58
C PRO A 184 -3.76 16.90 9.73
N VAL A 185 -4.96 16.74 10.29
CA VAL A 185 -6.14 16.16 9.64
C VAL A 185 -7.38 17.00 9.97
N ILE A 186 -8.35 17.00 9.07
CA ILE A 186 -9.68 17.55 9.32
C ILE A 186 -10.60 16.39 9.68
N THR A 187 -11.24 16.46 10.84
CA THR A 187 -12.21 15.45 11.28
C THR A 187 -13.57 15.66 10.59
N GLU A 188 -14.47 14.68 10.72
CA GLU A 188 -15.86 14.81 10.25
C GLU A 188 -16.60 15.99 10.88
N ASP A 189 -16.16 16.47 12.04
CA ASP A 189 -16.72 17.64 12.74
C ASP A 189 -16.16 18.98 12.18
N ASN A 190 -15.47 18.97 11.03
CA ASN A 190 -14.80 20.13 10.42
C ASN A 190 -13.66 20.73 11.26
N GLU A 191 -13.21 20.04 12.30
CA GLU A 191 -12.11 20.52 13.14
C GLU A 191 -10.76 20.10 12.56
N THR A 192 -9.86 21.07 12.40
CA THR A 192 -8.45 20.80 12.06
C THR A 192 -7.69 20.43 13.33
N LYS A 193 -7.25 19.18 13.44
CA LYS A 193 -6.50 18.65 14.57
C LYS A 193 -5.26 17.93 14.09
N LYS A 194 -4.21 17.93 14.91
CA LYS A 194 -3.14 16.96 14.75
C LYS A 194 -3.64 15.58 15.19
N ILE A 195 -3.11 14.51 14.59
CA ILE A 195 -3.44 13.14 15.01
C ILE A 195 -3.13 12.93 16.50
N GLU A 196 -2.06 13.53 17.04
CA GLU A 196 -1.75 13.47 18.47
C GLU A 196 -2.90 13.93 19.37
N ASN A 197 -3.67 14.94 18.94
CA ASN A 197 -4.79 15.49 19.70
C ASN A 197 -6.04 14.61 19.65
N LEU A 198 -6.06 13.61 18.76
CA LEU A 198 -7.13 12.61 18.66
C LEU A 198 -6.80 11.36 19.46
N LEU A 199 -5.52 11.10 19.77
CA LEU A 199 -5.08 9.88 20.41
C LEU A 199 -5.40 9.89 21.91
N LEU A 200 -6.19 8.92 22.35
CA LEU A 200 -6.51 8.71 23.76
C LEU A 200 -6.16 7.27 24.16
N SER A 201 -5.52 7.11 25.32
CA SER A 201 -5.43 5.82 25.99
C SER A 201 -6.84 5.35 26.43
N PRO A 202 -7.04 4.06 26.75
CA PRO A 202 -8.35 3.56 27.18
C PRO A 202 -8.90 4.32 28.40
N ASP A 203 -8.03 4.69 29.35
CA ASP A 203 -8.45 5.41 30.55
C ASP A 203 -8.84 6.86 30.22
N GLU A 204 -8.04 7.57 29.42
CA GLU A 204 -8.37 8.92 28.95
C GLU A 204 -9.67 8.93 28.12
N ALA A 205 -9.92 7.86 27.36
CA ALA A 205 -11.14 7.69 26.59
C ALA A 205 -12.37 7.49 27.48
N ILE A 206 -12.24 6.75 28.60
CA ILE A 206 -13.32 6.61 29.59
C ILE A 206 -13.68 7.97 30.15
N ASP A 207 -12.70 8.72 30.65
CA ASP A 207 -12.92 10.04 31.26
C ASP A 207 -13.48 11.03 30.23
N SER A 208 -12.88 11.09 29.04
CA SER A 208 -13.35 11.97 27.97
C SER A 208 -14.75 11.60 27.46
N SER A 209 -15.14 10.33 27.46
CA SER A 209 -16.49 9.93 27.01
C SER A 209 -17.60 10.36 27.98
N LYS A 210 -17.29 10.48 29.28
CA LYS A 210 -18.24 10.96 30.30
C LYS A 210 -18.41 12.47 30.22
N GLN A 211 -17.31 13.19 30.01
CA GLN A 211 -17.31 14.66 29.96
C GLN A 211 -17.77 15.21 28.60
N TYR A 212 -17.37 14.56 27.49
CA TYR A 212 -17.60 15.02 26.13
C TYR A 212 -18.15 13.87 25.26
N PRO A 213 -19.44 13.49 25.44
CA PRO A 213 -20.05 12.45 24.63
C PRO A 213 -20.01 12.82 23.14
N ASN A 214 -19.90 11.82 22.27
CA ASN A 214 -19.80 11.94 20.81
C ASN A 214 -18.53 12.60 20.26
N LYS A 215 -17.56 12.97 21.08
CA LYS A 215 -16.26 13.47 20.62
C LYS A 215 -15.55 12.43 19.74
N ILE A 216 -14.98 12.87 18.62
CA ILE A 216 -14.15 12.04 17.74
C ILE A 216 -12.77 11.83 18.38
N ALA A 217 -12.33 10.58 18.43
CA ALA A 217 -11.03 10.19 18.95
C ALA A 217 -10.47 8.95 18.23
N ILE A 218 -9.18 8.70 18.42
CA ILE A 218 -8.51 7.44 18.12
C ILE A 218 -8.12 6.82 19.45
N VAL A 219 -8.88 5.83 19.90
CA VAL A 219 -8.55 5.14 21.15
C VAL A 219 -7.51 4.08 20.85
N TYR A 220 -6.33 4.21 21.45
CA TYR A 220 -5.19 3.34 21.19
C TYR A 220 -4.75 2.58 22.44
N GLY A 221 -4.41 1.30 22.27
CA GLY A 221 -4.06 0.43 23.38
C GLY A 221 -3.88 -1.02 22.93
N THR A 222 -3.59 -1.89 23.89
CA THR A 222 -3.50 -3.35 23.62
C THR A 222 -4.86 -3.98 23.87
N ILE A 223 -5.32 -4.82 22.95
CA ILE A 223 -6.55 -5.59 23.15
C ILE A 223 -6.26 -6.77 24.07
N GLN A 224 -7.11 -6.94 25.08
CA GLN A 224 -7.03 -8.05 26.03
C GLN A 224 -7.76 -9.29 25.52
N ARG A 225 -9.01 -9.12 25.04
CA ARG A 225 -9.86 -10.22 24.60
C ARG A 225 -11.02 -9.73 23.73
N VAL A 226 -11.58 -10.65 22.95
CA VAL A 226 -12.87 -10.49 22.26
C VAL A 226 -13.94 -11.30 22.98
N GLU A 227 -14.94 -10.61 23.51
CA GLU A 227 -16.08 -11.23 24.19
C GLU A 227 -17.15 -11.60 23.18
N ALA A 228 -17.54 -12.87 23.21
CA ALA A 228 -18.59 -13.40 22.34
C ALA A 228 -19.94 -12.71 22.60
N ARG A 229 -20.80 -12.75 21.59
CA ARG A 229 -22.12 -12.16 21.66
C ARG A 229 -23.01 -12.88 22.67
N ASN A 230 -23.47 -12.18 23.70
CA ASN A 230 -24.50 -12.69 24.60
C ASN A 230 -25.90 -12.53 23.97
N ASN A 231 -26.61 -13.64 23.73
CA ASN A 231 -28.00 -13.70 23.27
C ASN A 231 -28.34 -12.81 22.04
N GLY A 232 -27.42 -12.69 21.08
CA GLY A 232 -27.65 -11.91 19.87
C GLY A 232 -27.39 -10.39 20.00
N GLY A 233 -26.79 -9.95 21.11
CA GLY A 233 -26.36 -8.55 21.33
C GLY A 233 -25.11 -8.10 20.56
N TYR A 234 -24.26 -7.31 21.23
CA TYR A 234 -23.01 -6.80 20.65
C TYR A 234 -21.84 -7.75 20.90
N ILE A 235 -20.88 -7.79 19.98
CA ILE A 235 -19.54 -8.34 20.26
C ILE A 235 -18.72 -7.21 20.87
N ASN A 236 -18.02 -7.47 21.98
CA ASN A 236 -17.21 -6.46 22.66
C ASN A 236 -15.73 -6.82 22.57
N ILE A 237 -14.91 -5.91 22.08
CA ILE A 237 -13.45 -6.03 22.04
C ILE A 237 -12.90 -5.18 23.17
N VAL A 238 -12.26 -5.82 24.14
CA VAL A 238 -11.90 -5.19 25.42
C VAL A 238 -10.43 -4.76 25.39
N PHE A 239 -10.16 -3.50 25.74
CA PHE A 239 -8.78 -3.04 25.92
C PHE A 239 -8.22 -3.48 27.27
N LYS A 240 -6.92 -3.80 27.30
CA LYS A 240 -6.18 -4.04 28.53
C LYS A 240 -6.09 -2.74 29.34
N GLN A 241 -6.53 -2.80 30.59
CA GLN A 241 -6.46 -1.68 31.52
C GLN A 241 -5.10 -1.62 32.23
N GLY A 242 -4.76 -0.42 32.73
CA GLY A 242 -3.65 -0.24 33.67
C GLY A 242 -3.95 -0.91 35.01
N SER A 243 -2.90 -1.26 35.76
CA SER A 243 -2.96 -2.04 37.00
C SER A 243 -3.77 -1.41 38.16
N ASN A 244 -4.16 -0.13 38.06
CA ASN A 244 -4.76 0.62 39.16
C ASN A 244 -6.15 1.25 38.86
N LYS A 245 -6.92 0.78 37.86
CA LYS A 245 -8.17 1.46 37.48
C LYS A 245 -9.36 0.54 37.15
N SER A 246 -10.54 1.00 37.59
CA SER A 246 -11.95 0.67 37.22
C SER A 246 -12.25 -0.77 36.79
N ASP A 247 -13.19 -1.44 37.46
CA ASP A 247 -13.75 -2.75 37.03
C ASP A 247 -14.32 -2.77 35.60
N ARG A 248 -14.54 -1.60 34.99
CA ARG A 248 -15.19 -1.46 33.69
C ARG A 248 -14.20 -0.96 32.63
N PRO A 249 -13.69 -1.85 31.76
CA PRO A 249 -12.77 -1.49 30.70
C PRO A 249 -13.44 -0.73 29.56
N PHE A 250 -12.66 0.09 28.87
CA PHE A 250 -13.06 0.66 27.58
C PHE A 250 -13.17 -0.46 26.55
N ARG A 251 -14.18 -0.39 25.69
CA ARG A 251 -14.45 -1.42 24.69
C ARG A 251 -14.77 -0.87 23.31
N LEU A 252 -14.45 -1.64 22.28
CA LEU A 252 -15.04 -1.46 20.96
C LEU A 252 -16.25 -2.37 20.86
N SER A 253 -17.40 -1.84 20.48
CA SER A 253 -18.62 -2.62 20.34
C SER A 253 -19.01 -2.77 18.89
N VAL A 254 -19.20 -4.01 18.47
CA VAL A 254 -19.63 -4.36 17.12
C VAL A 254 -21.10 -4.75 17.16
N SER A 255 -21.91 -3.96 16.46
CA SER A 255 -23.35 -4.15 16.35
C SER A 255 -23.71 -5.53 15.79
N PRO A 256 -24.83 -6.14 16.23
CA PRO A 256 -25.33 -7.36 15.64
C PRO A 256 -25.66 -7.26 14.15
N TYR A 257 -25.79 -6.03 13.63
CA TYR A 257 -26.07 -5.74 12.23
C TYR A 257 -24.80 -5.62 11.36
N HIS A 258 -23.59 -5.58 11.93
CA HIS A 258 -22.35 -5.52 11.14
C HIS A 258 -21.87 -6.92 10.73
N ILE A 259 -21.12 -7.02 9.63
CA ILE A 259 -20.74 -8.29 8.98
C ILE A 259 -19.83 -9.20 9.82
N TYR A 260 -19.13 -8.65 10.81
CA TYR A 260 -18.16 -9.40 11.61
C TYR A 260 -18.81 -10.41 12.55
N ASN A 261 -18.18 -11.58 12.68
CA ASN A 261 -18.40 -12.56 13.74
C ASN A 261 -17.21 -12.53 14.74
N GLU A 262 -17.32 -13.27 15.83
CA GLU A 262 -16.33 -13.35 16.89
C GLU A 262 -14.95 -13.80 16.37
N THR A 263 -14.95 -14.85 15.54
CA THR A 263 -13.73 -15.43 14.94
C THR A 263 -12.99 -14.44 14.04
N ASP A 264 -13.73 -13.56 13.35
CA ASP A 264 -13.13 -12.54 12.48
C ASP A 264 -12.38 -11.47 13.29
N LEU A 265 -12.72 -11.31 14.57
CA LEU A 265 -12.20 -10.27 15.46
C LEU A 265 -11.12 -10.79 16.40
N GLN A 266 -11.01 -12.11 16.61
CA GLN A 266 -9.98 -12.74 17.44
C GLN A 266 -8.55 -12.38 17.02
N CYS A 267 -8.33 -12.04 15.75
CA CYS A 267 -7.04 -11.54 15.27
C CYS A 267 -6.58 -10.23 15.94
N LEU A 268 -7.47 -9.52 16.63
CA LEU A 268 -7.15 -8.31 17.37
C LEU A 268 -6.55 -8.61 18.75
N GLU A 269 -6.75 -9.79 19.31
CA GLU A 269 -6.29 -10.12 20.66
C GLU A 269 -4.77 -9.98 20.79
N ASN A 270 -4.32 -9.38 21.89
CA ASN A 270 -2.91 -9.04 22.17
C ASN A 270 -2.25 -8.07 21.18
N ARG A 271 -3.00 -7.53 20.20
CA ARG A 271 -2.49 -6.52 19.28
C ARG A 271 -2.59 -5.12 19.89
N LYS A 272 -1.60 -4.29 19.61
CA LYS A 272 -1.66 -2.84 19.88
C LYS A 272 -2.31 -2.15 18.69
N ILE A 273 -3.51 -1.65 18.89
CA ILE A 273 -4.30 -1.01 17.84
C ILE A 273 -4.71 0.41 18.24
N GLY A 274 -5.09 1.22 17.25
CA GLY A 274 -5.87 2.44 17.40
C GLY A 274 -7.20 2.29 16.66
N CYS A 275 -8.31 2.75 17.26
CA CYS A 275 -9.63 2.73 16.63
C CYS A 275 -10.19 4.15 16.51
N TYR A 276 -10.42 4.61 15.28
CA TYR A 276 -11.06 5.89 14.99
C TYR A 276 -12.59 5.80 15.17
N GLY A 277 -13.18 6.68 15.97
CA GLY A 277 -14.62 6.69 16.21
C GLY A 277 -15.11 7.77 17.14
N ARG A 278 -16.44 7.81 17.32
CA ARG A 278 -17.09 8.65 18.33
C ARG A 278 -17.13 7.94 19.68
N LEU A 279 -16.66 8.64 20.71
CA LEU A 279 -16.80 8.19 22.09
C LEU A 279 -18.27 8.18 22.51
N LYS A 280 -18.75 7.06 23.03
CA LYS A 280 -20.08 6.90 23.60
C LYS A 280 -19.93 6.46 25.06
N HIS A 281 -20.80 6.98 25.93
CA HIS A 281 -20.89 6.55 27.33
C HIS A 281 -22.35 6.18 27.63
N ASN A 282 -22.57 4.91 27.98
CA ASN A 282 -23.90 4.39 28.31
C ASN A 282 -23.89 3.90 29.75
N GLN A 283 -24.54 4.63 30.68
CA GLN A 283 -24.87 4.34 32.10
C GLN A 283 -24.04 3.27 32.84
N GLY A 284 -22.77 3.10 32.49
CA GLY A 284 -22.01 1.96 32.93
C GLY A 284 -20.87 1.45 32.04
N PHE A 285 -20.70 1.89 30.81
CA PHE A 285 -19.51 1.56 30.01
C PHE A 285 -19.22 2.64 28.97
N SER A 286 -17.95 2.79 28.65
CA SER A 286 -17.45 3.70 27.62
C SER A 286 -16.98 2.90 26.41
N GLN A 287 -17.34 3.36 25.22
CA GLN A 287 -17.09 2.59 24.01
C GLN A 287 -16.92 3.45 22.75
N ILE A 288 -16.36 2.83 21.72
CA ILE A 288 -16.50 3.26 20.32
C ILE A 288 -17.27 2.14 19.58
N GLU A 289 -18.15 2.54 18.67
CA GLU A 289 -18.74 1.58 17.74
C GLU A 289 -17.75 1.23 16.64
N LEU A 290 -17.39 -0.05 16.57
CA LEU A 290 -16.57 -0.59 15.50
C LEU A 290 -17.46 -1.24 14.46
N PHE A 291 -17.28 -0.82 13.22
CA PHE A 291 -18.10 -1.23 12.11
C PHE A 291 -17.33 -1.52 10.83
N SER A 292 -16.05 -1.13 10.76
CA SER A 292 -15.12 -1.53 9.70
C SER A 292 -13.70 -1.63 10.25
N LEU A 293 -13.14 -2.84 10.31
CA LEU A 293 -11.72 -3.06 10.59
C LEU A 293 -10.84 -2.31 9.59
N HIS A 294 -11.21 -2.36 8.30
CA HIS A 294 -10.45 -1.73 7.23
C HIS A 294 -10.37 -0.21 7.38
N HIS A 295 -11.44 0.44 7.82
CA HIS A 295 -11.50 1.90 7.81
C HIS A 295 -11.13 2.53 9.15
N GLN A 296 -11.50 1.88 10.27
CA GLN A 296 -11.36 2.46 11.61
C GLN A 296 -10.10 2.00 12.35
N ILE A 297 -9.55 0.84 12.01
CA ILE A 297 -8.42 0.26 12.76
C ILE A 297 -7.08 0.60 12.13
N VAL A 298 -6.13 0.97 12.98
CA VAL A 298 -4.70 1.02 12.70
C VAL A 298 -3.96 0.09 13.66
N PHE A 299 -3.10 -0.77 13.16
CA PHE A 299 -2.22 -1.62 13.96
C PHE A 299 -0.89 -0.90 14.16
N LEU A 300 -0.54 -0.68 15.43
CA LEU A 300 0.63 0.09 15.86
C LEU A 300 1.84 -0.81 16.18
N ASP A 301 1.63 -2.13 16.19
CA ASP A 301 2.66 -3.15 16.44
C ASP A 301 3.05 -3.95 15.19
N LEU A 302 2.41 -3.65 14.06
CA LEU A 302 2.50 -4.45 12.84
C LEU A 302 3.87 -4.29 12.19
N GLN A 303 4.64 -5.38 12.13
CA GLN A 303 5.95 -5.38 11.49
C GLN A 303 5.81 -5.40 9.96
N LYS A 304 6.72 -4.76 9.23
CA LYS A 304 6.66 -4.64 7.75
C LYS A 304 6.53 -5.98 7.00
N SER A 305 7.07 -7.06 7.54
CA SER A 305 7.05 -8.40 6.96
C SER A 305 5.80 -9.22 7.31
N GLU A 306 5.00 -8.80 8.29
CA GLU A 306 3.78 -9.52 8.66
C GLU A 306 2.72 -9.43 7.53
N PRO A 307 1.86 -10.42 7.35
CA PRO A 307 0.68 -10.25 6.50
C PRO A 307 -0.37 -9.37 7.18
N CYS A 308 -1.34 -8.87 6.40
CA CYS A 308 -2.53 -8.24 6.97
C CYS A 308 -3.15 -9.17 8.02
N PRO A 309 -3.30 -8.72 9.29
CA PRO A 309 -3.62 -9.62 10.41
C PRO A 309 -5.07 -10.10 10.38
N PHE A 310 -5.92 -9.51 9.54
CA PHE A 310 -7.31 -9.88 9.39
C PHE A 310 -7.65 -10.12 7.93
N ARG A 311 -8.67 -10.94 7.71
CA ARG A 311 -9.29 -11.13 6.40
C ARG A 311 -10.58 -10.35 6.35
N THR A 312 -10.90 -9.80 5.19
CA THR A 312 -12.23 -9.23 4.96
C THR A 312 -13.25 -10.35 5.16
N PRO A 313 -14.19 -10.22 6.11
CA PRO A 313 -15.15 -11.28 6.36
C PRO A 313 -16.05 -11.47 5.13
N SER A 314 -16.35 -12.72 4.80
CA SER A 314 -17.31 -13.04 3.75
C SER A 314 -18.71 -12.62 4.17
N ILE A 315 -19.48 -12.03 3.25
CA ILE A 315 -20.87 -11.69 3.50
C ILE A 315 -21.66 -12.97 3.77
N ASN A 316 -22.10 -13.16 5.01
CA ASN A 316 -22.97 -14.28 5.38
C ASN A 316 -24.42 -13.96 5.01
N ILE A 317 -24.85 -14.46 3.84
CA ILE A 317 -26.18 -14.20 3.28
C ILE A 317 -27.28 -14.72 4.21
N ASP A 318 -27.12 -15.90 4.81
CA ASP A 318 -28.12 -16.49 5.72
C ASP A 318 -28.36 -15.62 6.96
N ARG A 319 -27.28 -15.05 7.52
CA ARG A 319 -27.37 -14.11 8.64
C ARG A 319 -28.10 -12.83 8.24
N ILE A 320 -27.82 -12.29 7.05
CA ILE A 320 -28.53 -11.12 6.52
C ILE A 320 -30.01 -11.42 6.33
N GLN A 321 -30.34 -12.57 5.73
CA GLN A 321 -31.73 -12.98 5.55
C GLN A 321 -32.46 -13.10 6.89
N LYS A 322 -31.87 -13.76 7.89
CA LYS A 322 -32.43 -13.85 9.25
C LYS A 322 -32.65 -12.47 9.89
N LEU A 323 -31.71 -11.55 9.71
CA LEU A 323 -31.83 -10.18 10.20
C LEU A 323 -32.98 -9.43 9.52
N LEU A 324 -33.07 -9.52 8.19
CA LEU A 324 -34.14 -8.92 7.40
C LEU A 324 -35.51 -9.47 7.82
N THR A 325 -35.65 -10.79 7.91
CA THR A 325 -36.89 -11.45 8.35
C THR A 325 -37.30 -10.98 9.75
N ARG A 326 -36.39 -11.00 10.74
CA ARG A 326 -36.69 -10.52 12.10
C ARG A 326 -37.07 -9.04 12.14
N THR A 327 -36.42 -8.21 11.32
CA THR A 327 -36.73 -6.77 11.23
C THR A 327 -38.13 -6.56 10.65
N MET A 328 -38.48 -7.30 9.60
CA MET A 328 -39.81 -7.27 8.99
C MET A 328 -40.91 -7.77 9.96
N GLU A 329 -40.62 -8.82 10.72
CA GLU A 329 -41.53 -9.35 11.75
C GLU A 329 -41.74 -8.34 12.89
N PHE A 330 -40.67 -7.70 13.37
CA PHE A 330 -40.71 -6.70 14.44
C PHE A 330 -41.54 -5.46 14.08
N HIS A 331 -41.48 -5.02 12.83
CA HIS A 331 -42.28 -3.89 12.35
C HIS A 331 -43.72 -4.26 11.93
N HIS A 332 -44.19 -5.46 12.27
CA HIS A 332 -45.52 -5.97 11.90
C HIS A 332 -45.84 -5.88 10.39
N SER A 333 -44.81 -5.79 9.54
CA SER A 333 -44.98 -5.91 8.11
C SER A 333 -45.25 -7.37 7.78
N LYS A 334 -46.54 -7.74 7.77
CA LYS A 334 -47.00 -9.03 7.23
C LYS A 334 -46.43 -9.17 5.81
N LEU A 335 -46.08 -10.39 5.42
CA LEU A 335 -45.65 -10.76 4.06
C LEU A 335 -46.61 -10.27 2.93
N HIS A 336 -47.81 -9.79 3.29
CA HIS A 336 -48.86 -9.29 2.40
C HIS A 336 -49.04 -7.75 2.36
N SER A 337 -48.22 -6.96 3.10
CA SER A 337 -48.08 -5.52 2.82
C SER A 337 -47.02 -5.22 1.75
N TYR A 338 -46.56 -6.27 1.06
CA TYR A 338 -45.75 -6.20 -0.15
C TYR A 338 -46.57 -5.58 -1.28
N HIS A 339 -46.33 -4.29 -1.61
CA HIS A 339 -46.79 -3.67 -2.84
C HIS A 339 -45.77 -3.98 -3.96
N PRO A 340 -46.05 -4.89 -4.90
CA PRO A 340 -45.13 -5.25 -5.98
C PRO A 340 -44.81 -4.05 -6.91
N GLY A 341 -45.63 -2.99 -6.85
CA GLY A 341 -45.45 -1.76 -7.62
C GLY A 341 -44.28 -0.87 -7.16
N MET A 342 -43.83 -1.00 -5.90
CA MET A 342 -42.72 -0.19 -5.37
C MET A 342 -41.33 -0.76 -5.71
N PHE A 343 -41.28 -1.93 -6.36
CA PHE A 343 -40.05 -2.65 -6.73
C PHE A 343 -39.98 -2.96 -8.24
N THR A 344 -40.59 -2.10 -9.08
CA THR A 344 -40.49 -2.19 -10.55
C THR A 344 -39.03 -2.16 -11.04
N PHE A 345 -38.13 -1.49 -10.31
CA PHE A 345 -36.69 -1.49 -10.58
C PHE A 345 -36.07 -2.90 -10.57
N HIS A 346 -36.39 -3.74 -9.59
CA HIS A 346 -35.82 -5.10 -9.49
C HIS A 346 -36.41 -6.07 -10.53
N ARG A 347 -37.66 -5.87 -10.95
CA ARG A 347 -38.29 -6.68 -12.01
C ARG A 347 -37.73 -6.34 -13.40
N GLN A 348 -37.47 -5.06 -13.66
CA GLN A 348 -36.74 -4.62 -14.85
C GLN A 348 -35.28 -5.12 -14.82
N ALA A 349 -34.59 -5.01 -13.68
CA ALA A 349 -33.23 -5.51 -13.51
C ALA A 349 -33.11 -7.05 -13.68
N GLN A 350 -34.12 -7.84 -13.32
CA GLN A 350 -34.13 -9.29 -13.59
C GLN A 350 -34.17 -9.61 -15.09
N SER A 351 -34.83 -8.78 -15.90
CA SER A 351 -34.82 -8.92 -17.36
C SER A 351 -33.43 -8.60 -17.94
N ASP A 352 -32.71 -7.66 -17.31
CA ASP A 352 -31.35 -7.29 -17.68
C ASP A 352 -30.33 -8.34 -17.23
N PHE A 353 -30.54 -9.01 -16.10
CA PHE A 353 -29.66 -10.10 -15.64
C PHE A 353 -29.55 -11.24 -16.66
N LYS A 354 -30.65 -11.58 -17.33
CA LYS A 354 -30.63 -12.61 -18.39
C LYS A 354 -29.79 -12.15 -19.58
N LYS A 355 -29.95 -10.90 -20.00
CA LYS A 355 -29.15 -10.28 -21.08
C LYS A 355 -27.67 -10.18 -20.69
N ILE A 356 -27.37 -9.68 -19.50
CA ILE A 356 -26.00 -9.55 -18.96
C ILE A 356 -25.33 -10.92 -18.90
N LYS A 357 -26.03 -11.96 -18.43
CA LYS A 357 -25.47 -13.33 -18.40
C LYS A 357 -25.14 -13.85 -19.80
N GLN A 358 -26.00 -13.57 -20.78
CA GLN A 358 -25.75 -13.89 -22.19
C GLN A 358 -24.55 -13.12 -22.74
N THR A 359 -24.48 -11.81 -22.51
CA THR A 359 -23.36 -10.97 -22.93
C THR A 359 -22.03 -11.38 -22.30
N VAL A 360 -22.04 -11.79 -21.02
CA VAL A 360 -20.84 -12.31 -20.34
C VAL A 360 -20.39 -13.63 -20.97
N GLN A 361 -21.32 -14.54 -21.29
CA GLN A 361 -20.98 -15.80 -21.97
C GLN A 361 -20.41 -15.56 -23.39
N GLU A 362 -21.04 -14.69 -24.18
CA GLU A 362 -20.55 -14.31 -25.51
C GLU A 362 -19.16 -13.65 -25.43
N THR A 363 -18.94 -12.80 -24.42
CA THR A 363 -17.64 -12.15 -24.19
C THR A 363 -16.58 -13.16 -23.78
N GLN A 364 -16.91 -14.13 -22.92
CA GLN A 364 -15.99 -15.21 -22.54
C GLN A 364 -15.62 -16.11 -23.72
N GLN A 365 -16.58 -16.49 -24.57
CA GLN A 365 -16.31 -17.24 -25.80
C GLN A 365 -15.39 -16.46 -26.75
N LYS A 366 -15.66 -15.17 -26.95
CA LYS A 366 -14.83 -14.31 -27.82
C LYS A 366 -13.40 -14.17 -27.28
N GLN A 367 -13.24 -14.07 -25.95
CA GLN A 367 -11.92 -14.03 -25.31
C GLN A 367 -11.16 -15.36 -25.45
N GLN A 368 -11.83 -16.50 -25.33
CA GLN A 368 -11.21 -17.82 -25.58
C GLN A 368 -10.73 -17.96 -27.03
N LEU A 369 -11.54 -17.56 -28.01
CA LEU A 369 -11.16 -17.56 -29.43
C LEU A 369 -9.95 -16.65 -29.69
N LEU A 370 -9.93 -15.45 -29.11
CA LEU A 370 -8.78 -14.54 -29.19
C LEU A 370 -7.52 -15.11 -28.54
N PHE A 371 -7.66 -15.90 -27.47
CA PHE A 371 -6.53 -16.55 -26.81
C PHE A 371 -5.95 -17.67 -27.70
N GLN A 372 -6.82 -18.51 -28.28
CA GLN A 372 -6.42 -19.54 -29.25
C GLN A 372 -5.74 -18.93 -30.48
N GLU A 373 -6.27 -17.83 -31.03
CA GLU A 373 -5.66 -17.14 -32.17
C GLU A 373 -4.26 -16.58 -31.83
N LYS A 374 -4.09 -16.04 -30.61
CA LYS A 374 -2.78 -15.57 -30.13
C LYS A 374 -1.79 -16.72 -29.95
N GLU A 375 -2.23 -17.87 -29.42
CA GLU A 375 -1.39 -19.06 -29.30
C GLU A 375 -0.95 -19.56 -30.68
N MET A 376 -1.87 -19.65 -31.65
CA MET A 376 -1.51 -20.05 -33.02
C MET A 376 -0.50 -19.08 -33.65
N LYS A 377 -0.73 -17.77 -33.58
CA LYS A 377 0.21 -16.76 -34.10
C LYS A 377 1.59 -16.84 -33.42
N THR A 378 1.63 -17.19 -32.14
CA THR A 378 2.89 -17.37 -31.40
C THR A 378 3.61 -18.64 -31.84
N GLN A 379 2.88 -19.73 -32.05
CA GLN A 379 3.43 -20.98 -32.59
C GLN A 379 3.98 -20.77 -34.00
N GLU A 380 3.23 -20.10 -34.90
CA GLU A 380 3.69 -19.76 -36.25
C GLU A 380 4.97 -18.92 -36.21
N LYS A 381 5.01 -17.89 -35.37
CA LYS A 381 6.21 -17.05 -35.22
C LYS A 381 7.41 -17.84 -34.71
N ASN A 382 7.20 -18.75 -33.76
CA ASN A 382 8.26 -19.62 -33.25
C ASN A 382 8.76 -20.57 -34.35
N SER A 383 7.87 -21.20 -35.10
CA SER A 383 8.21 -22.06 -36.24
C SER A 383 9.00 -21.29 -37.31
N MET A 384 8.58 -20.07 -37.65
CA MET A 384 9.29 -19.20 -38.59
C MET A 384 10.68 -18.78 -38.07
N SER A 385 10.81 -18.51 -36.77
CA SER A 385 12.10 -18.21 -36.13
C SER A 385 13.06 -19.40 -36.20
N VAL A 386 12.57 -20.61 -35.92
CA VAL A 386 13.35 -21.85 -36.05
C VAL A 386 13.79 -22.07 -37.49
N LEU A 387 12.89 -21.89 -38.46
CA LEU A 387 13.21 -21.99 -39.89
C LEU A 387 14.29 -20.98 -40.29
N HIS A 388 14.14 -19.71 -39.86
CA HIS A 388 15.10 -18.65 -40.15
C HIS A 388 16.49 -18.95 -39.58
N ASN A 389 16.57 -19.41 -38.33
CA ASN A 389 17.84 -19.79 -37.71
C ASN A 389 18.50 -20.97 -38.43
N THR A 390 17.72 -21.94 -38.89
CA THR A 390 18.21 -23.08 -39.68
C THR A 390 18.80 -22.60 -41.01
N LEU A 391 18.10 -21.72 -41.73
CA LEU A 391 18.59 -21.12 -42.97
C LEU A 391 19.89 -20.33 -42.75
N LEU A 392 20.03 -19.59 -41.64
CA LEU A 392 21.26 -18.86 -41.31
C LEU A 392 22.46 -19.82 -41.13
N ILE A 393 22.25 -20.95 -40.44
CA ILE A 393 23.27 -21.97 -40.25
C ILE A 393 23.69 -22.58 -41.59
N ASP A 394 22.73 -22.94 -42.44
CA ASP A 394 23.01 -23.49 -43.77
C ASP A 394 23.77 -22.50 -44.64
N THR A 395 23.38 -21.23 -44.62
CA THR A 395 24.07 -20.17 -45.36
C THR A 395 25.52 -20.00 -44.89
N ALA A 396 25.76 -20.09 -43.57
CA ALA A 396 27.11 -20.06 -43.01
C ALA A 396 27.95 -21.26 -43.44
N ASN A 397 27.36 -22.46 -43.45
CA ASN A 397 28.00 -23.69 -43.92
C ASN A 397 28.36 -23.62 -45.42
N ILE A 398 27.44 -23.13 -46.26
CA ILE A 398 27.70 -22.91 -47.70
C ILE A 398 28.84 -21.91 -47.90
N LYS A 399 28.85 -20.79 -47.17
CA LYS A 399 29.95 -19.81 -47.23
C LYS A 399 31.29 -20.42 -46.82
N LYS A 400 31.31 -21.28 -45.80
CA LYS A 400 32.52 -22.00 -45.37
C LYS A 400 33.01 -22.95 -46.46
N GLN A 401 32.12 -23.73 -47.06
CA GLN A 401 32.45 -24.62 -48.18
C GLN A 401 33.00 -23.85 -49.38
N LEU A 402 32.36 -22.74 -49.77
CA LEU A 402 32.85 -21.89 -50.86
C LEU A 402 34.26 -21.34 -50.60
N ARG A 403 34.58 -20.96 -49.35
CA ARG A 403 35.94 -20.55 -48.97
C ARG A 403 36.95 -21.68 -49.14
N ILE A 404 36.60 -22.89 -48.68
CA ILE A 404 37.44 -24.08 -48.83
C ILE A 404 37.67 -24.37 -50.33
N THR A 405 36.62 -24.39 -51.14
CA THR A 405 36.74 -24.63 -52.58
C THR A 405 37.60 -23.57 -53.28
N LYS A 406 37.41 -22.27 -52.96
CA LYS A 406 38.26 -21.19 -53.49
C LYS A 406 39.73 -21.37 -53.11
N SER A 407 40.02 -21.82 -51.88
CA SER A 407 41.40 -22.08 -51.46
C SER A 407 42.04 -23.22 -52.25
N LYS A 408 41.30 -24.32 -52.47
CA LYS A 408 41.75 -25.46 -53.29
C LYS A 408 42.01 -25.05 -54.74
N ILE A 409 41.13 -24.24 -55.34
CA ILE A 409 41.31 -23.74 -56.71
C ILE A 409 42.60 -22.92 -56.83
N LYS A 410 42.84 -21.96 -55.91
CA LYS A 410 44.08 -21.17 -55.90
C LYS A 410 45.33 -22.02 -55.73
N GLU A 411 45.23 -23.08 -54.93
CA GLU A 411 46.33 -24.02 -54.74
C GLU A 411 46.63 -24.82 -56.00
N THR A 412 45.59 -25.30 -56.70
CA THR A 412 45.73 -25.95 -58.01
C THR A 412 46.27 -25.01 -59.09
N GLU A 413 45.83 -23.75 -59.13
CA GLU A 413 46.36 -22.73 -60.05
C GLU A 413 47.85 -22.47 -59.81
N LYS A 414 48.28 -22.37 -58.53
CA LYS A 414 49.70 -22.25 -58.19
C LYS A 414 50.50 -23.48 -58.62
N GLN A 415 49.98 -24.69 -58.38
CA GLN A 415 50.63 -25.92 -58.81
C GLN A 415 50.77 -25.98 -60.33
N PHE A 416 49.72 -25.61 -61.06
CA PHE A 416 49.74 -25.56 -62.52
C PHE A 416 50.73 -24.51 -63.04
N SER A 417 50.72 -23.29 -62.50
CA SER A 417 51.67 -22.23 -62.87
C SER A 417 53.12 -22.65 -62.61
N ASN A 418 53.39 -23.32 -61.48
CA ASN A 418 54.71 -23.85 -61.17
C ASN A 418 55.15 -24.97 -62.12
N LYS A 419 54.24 -25.87 -62.50
CA LYS A 419 54.51 -26.90 -63.53
C LYS A 419 54.77 -26.26 -64.89
N PHE A 420 53.95 -25.29 -65.29
CA PHE A 420 54.11 -24.57 -66.55
C PHE A 420 55.45 -23.82 -66.61
N ARG A 421 55.85 -23.11 -65.55
CA ARG A 421 57.17 -22.45 -65.44
C ARG A 421 58.34 -23.44 -65.48
N LYS A 422 58.20 -24.63 -64.91
CA LYS A 422 59.22 -25.70 -65.03
C LYS A 422 59.32 -26.21 -66.47
N TRP A 423 58.18 -26.34 -67.16
CA TRP A 423 58.13 -26.83 -68.53
C TRP A 423 58.69 -25.82 -69.53
N THR A 424 58.36 -24.53 -69.40
CA THR A 424 58.92 -23.47 -70.26
C THR A 424 60.43 -23.28 -70.08
N ARG A 425 60.97 -23.50 -68.87
CA ARG A 425 62.44 -23.55 -68.65
C ARG A 425 63.12 -24.74 -69.34
N PHE A 426 62.39 -25.81 -69.64
CA PHE A 426 62.90 -26.99 -70.34
C PHE A 426 62.89 -26.84 -71.86
N ILE A 427 62.10 -25.91 -72.40
CA ILE A 427 61.96 -25.66 -73.84
C ILE A 427 62.89 -24.53 -74.33
N TYR A 428 63.31 -23.63 -73.42
CA TYR A 428 64.15 -22.46 -73.72
C TYR A 428 65.54 -22.49 -73.03
N ALA A 429 65.99 -23.67 -72.60
CA ALA A 429 67.38 -23.96 -72.21
C ALA A 429 67.92 -25.00 -73.18
#